data_AF-A0A804JRN6-F1
#
_entry.id   AF-A0A804JRN6-F1
#
_cell.length_a   1.000
_cell.length_b   1.000
_cell.length_c   1.000
_cell.angle_alpha   90.00
_cell.angle_beta   90.00
_cell.angle_gamma   90.00
#
_symmetry.space_group_name_H-M   'P 1'
#
loop_
_entity.id
_entity.type
_entity.pdbx_description
1 polymer ?
#
loop_
_entity_poly.entity_id
_entity_poly.type
_entity_poly.pdbx_seq_one_letter_code
_entity_poly.pdbx_strand_id
1 'polypeptide(L)' 'MASERAVRILHSVVRHSATPRLLQEMMQMGVVSKLCLVLQVDCKAKTREKAKEILSMHSRVWRSSPCLSPPFQVSYPSS' A
#
# COMPACT_ATOMS: atom_id res chain seq x y z
N MET A 1 7.24 -13.43 7.51
CA MET A 1 6.52 -13.45 8.81
C MET A 1 6.19 -12.05 9.35
N ALA A 2 7.15 -11.11 9.46
CA ALA A 2 6.86 -9.74 9.90
C ALA A 2 6.03 -8.92 8.88
N SER A 3 6.42 -8.96 7.59
CA SER A 3 5.73 -8.21 6.52
C SER A 3 4.28 -8.66 6.30
N GLU A 4 3.98 -9.95 6.44
CA GLU A 4 2.60 -10.48 6.30
C GLU A 4 1.66 -9.96 7.39
N ARG A 5 2.14 -9.91 8.64
CA ARG A 5 1.36 -9.36 9.77
C ARG A 5 1.17 -7.86 9.61
N ALA A 6 2.22 -7.14 9.22
CA ALA A 6 2.13 -5.70 8.94
C ALA A 6 1.10 -5.40 7.84
N VAL A 7 1.11 -6.13 6.72
CA VAL A 7 0.12 -5.97 5.64
C VAL A 7 -1.30 -6.25 6.14
N ARG A 8 -1.51 -7.25 7.01
CA ARG A 8 -2.83 -7.52 7.60
C ARG A 8 -3.33 -6.41 8.52
N ILE A 9 -2.45 -5.87 9.36
CA ILE A 9 -2.78 -4.77 10.27
C ILE A 9 -3.11 -3.52 9.45
N LEU A 10 -2.23 -3.17 8.49
CA LEU A 10 -2.45 -2.06 7.57
C LEU A 10 -3.77 -2.21 6.83
N HIS A 11 -4.08 -3.39 6.30
CA HIS A 11 -5.36 -3.67 5.66
C HIS A 11 -6.56 -3.38 6.58
N SER A 12 -6.50 -3.80 7.85
CA SER A 12 -7.56 -3.51 8.81
C SER A 12 -7.71 -2.01 9.07
N VAL A 13 -6.58 -1.30 9.25
CA VAL A 13 -6.57 0.14 9.50
C VAL A 13 -7.14 0.92 8.32
N VAL A 14 -6.69 0.65 7.10
CA VAL A 14 -7.15 1.39 5.91
C VAL A 14 -8.60 1.07 5.54
N ARG A 15 -9.11 -0.10 5.96
CA ARG A 15 -10.49 -0.52 5.68
C ARG A 15 -11.49 0.05 6.68
N HIS A 16 -11.10 0.16 7.96
CA HIS A 16 -12.04 0.45 9.04
C HIS A 16 -11.78 1.79 9.75
N SER A 17 -10.59 2.36 9.60
CA SER A 17 -10.17 3.54 10.36
C SER A 17 -9.52 4.61 9.48
N ALA A 18 -9.69 4.51 8.16
CA ALA A 18 -9.13 5.49 7.22
C ALA A 18 -9.78 6.86 7.43
N THR A 19 -8.94 7.84 7.74
CA THR A 19 -9.27 9.27 7.71
C THR A 19 -8.33 9.97 6.74
N PRO A 20 -8.70 11.12 6.15
CA PRO A 20 -7.83 11.85 5.23
C PRO A 20 -6.44 12.13 5.82
N ARG A 21 -6.38 12.53 7.09
CA ARG A 21 -5.14 12.78 7.81
C ARG A 21 -4.28 11.52 7.94
N LEU A 22 -4.88 10.40 8.35
CA LEU A 22 -4.15 9.13 8.47
C LEU A 22 -3.59 8.68 7.12
N LEU A 23 -4.39 8.76 6.05
CA LEU A 23 -3.94 8.39 4.71
C LEU A 23 -2.78 9.25 4.22
N GLN A 24 -2.79 10.55 4.54
CA GLN A 24 -1.69 11.47 4.26
C GLN A 24 -0.44 11.13 5.09
N GLU A 25 -0.58 10.86 6.39
CA GLU A 25 0.54 10.43 7.24
C GLU A 25 1.16 9.12 6.74
N MET A 26 0.33 8.14 6.35
CA MET A 26 0.78 6.89 5.73
C MET A 26 1.54 7.11 4.43
N MET A 27 1.11 8.06 3.62
CA MET A 27 1.82 8.47 2.41
C MET A 27 3.21 9.03 2.72
N GLN A 28 3.31 9.94 3.71
CA GLN A 28 4.58 10.55 4.12
C GLN A 28 5.57 9.52 4.73
N MET A 29 5.06 8.47 5.39
CA MET A 29 5.87 7.37 5.93
C MET A 29 6.33 6.35 4.86
N GLY A 30 6.01 6.58 3.58
CA GLY A 30 6.36 5.70 2.47
C GLY A 30 5.64 4.35 2.52
N VAL A 31 4.44 4.28 3.10
CA VAL A 31 3.66 3.03 3.11
C VAL A 31 3.35 2.59 1.68
N VAL A 32 3.04 3.55 0.80
CA VAL A 32 2.72 3.29 -0.60
C VAL A 32 3.86 2.58 -1.34
N SER A 33 5.10 3.07 -1.21
CA SER A 33 6.27 2.45 -1.86
C SER A 33 6.59 1.08 -1.26
N LYS A 34 6.47 0.92 0.06
CA LYS A 34 6.66 -0.37 0.74
C LYS A 34 5.64 -1.42 0.26
N LEU A 35 4.38 -1.03 0.05
CA LEU A 35 3.36 -1.93 -0.49
C LEU A 35 3.64 -2.28 -1.96
N CYS A 36 4.09 -1.32 -2.78
CA CYS A 36 4.52 -1.60 -4.15
C CYS A 36 5.70 -2.58 -4.18
N LEU A 37 6.66 -2.43 -3.27
CA LEU A 37 7.77 -3.37 -3.12
C LEU A 37 7.28 -4.78 -2.75
N VAL A 38 6.28 -4.92 -1.87
CA VAL A 38 5.65 -6.22 -1.56
C VAL A 38 5.07 -6.89 -2.82
N LEU A 39 4.59 -6.11 -3.79
CA LEU A 39 4.11 -6.65 -5.07
C LEU A 39 5.26 -7.12 -5.99
N GLN A 40 6.46 -6.54 -5.85
CA GLN A 40 7.63 -6.84 -6.68
C GLN A 40 8.44 -8.02 -6.17
N VAL A 41 8.58 -8.15 -4.85
CA VAL A 41 9.35 -9.23 -4.24
C VAL A 41 8.54 -10.52 -4.15
N ASP A 42 9.25 -11.65 -4.10
CA ASP A 42 8.60 -12.94 -3.85
C ASP A 42 7.96 -12.94 -2.45
N CYS A 43 6.65 -13.15 -2.41
CA CYS A 43 5.87 -13.23 -1.18
C CYS A 43 4.63 -14.09 -1.39
N LYS A 44 4.02 -14.56 -0.31
CA LYS A 44 2.80 -15.38 -0.39
C LYS A 44 1.71 -14.65 -1.16
N ALA A 45 1.03 -15.37 -2.06
CA ALA A 45 -0.06 -14.84 -2.89
C ALA A 45 -1.08 -14.01 -2.09
N LYS A 46 -1.56 -14.54 -0.95
CA LYS A 46 -2.51 -13.84 -0.06
C LYS A 46 -2.00 -12.50 0.48
N THR A 47 -0.70 -12.37 0.69
CA THR A 47 -0.08 -11.12 1.13
C THR A 47 -0.01 -10.12 -0.02
N ARG A 48 0.34 -10.60 -1.22
CA ARG A 48 0.36 -9.81 -2.45
C ARG A 48 -1.02 -9.27 -2.80
N GLU A 49 -2.05 -10.12 -2.75
CA GLU A 49 -3.44 -9.73 -2.99
C GLU A 49 -3.90 -8.64 -2.02
N LYS A 50 -3.64 -8.80 -0.72
CA LYS A 50 -3.96 -7.77 0.27
C LYS A 50 -3.20 -6.47 0.05
N ALA A 51 -1.93 -6.52 -0.33
CA ALA A 51 -1.17 -5.31 -0.65
C ALA A 51 -1.80 -4.58 -1.84
N LYS A 52 -2.27 -5.31 -2.86
CA LYS A 52 -3.01 -4.76 -4.00
C LYS A 52 -4.34 -4.14 -3.57
N GLU A 53 -5.14 -4.83 -2.75
CA GLU A 53 -6.40 -4.31 -2.21
C GLU A 53 -6.20 -3.01 -1.42
N ILE A 54 -5.16 -2.94 -0.57
CA ILE A 54 -4.83 -1.73 0.19
C ILE A 54 -4.57 -0.57 -0.77
N LEU A 55 -3.72 -0.76 -1.78
CA LEU A 55 -3.36 0.27 -2.75
C LEU A 55 -4.58 0.73 -3.58
N SER A 56 -5.46 -0.21 -3.94
CA SER A 56 -6.68 0.09 -4.69
C SER A 56 -7.72 0.87 -3.89
N MET A 57 -7.91 0.59 -2.59
CA MET A 57 -8.92 1.25 -1.76
C MET A 57 -8.77 2.79 -1.71
N HIS A 58 -7.52 3.27 -1.69
CA HIS A 58 -7.22 4.70 -1.52
C HIS A 58 -6.43 5.27 -2.72
N SER A 59 -6.64 4.70 -3.91
CA SER A 59 -5.82 5.01 -5.10
C SER A 59 -5.87 6.47 -5.52
N ARG A 60 -6.98 7.17 -5.26
CA ARG A 60 -7.15 8.60 -5.57
C ARG A 60 -6.23 9.47 -4.70
N VAL A 61 -6.09 9.12 -3.43
CA VAL A 61 -5.27 9.88 -2.47
C VAL A 61 -3.79 9.55 -2.64
N TRP A 62 -3.46 8.29 -2.91
CA TRP A 62 -2.07 7.83 -2.93
C TRP A 62 -1.39 7.91 -4.29
N ARG A 63 -2.11 8.16 -5.40
CA ARG A 63 -1.47 8.36 -6.71
C ARG A 63 -0.56 9.59 -6.78
N SER A 64 -0.77 10.59 -5.93
CA SER A 64 0.09 11.77 -5.79
C SER A 64 1.21 11.57 -4.75
N SER A 65 1.46 10.34 -4.31
CA SER A 65 2.47 10.06 -3.30
C SER A 65 3.87 10.44 -3.79
N PRO A 66 4.63 11.29 -3.06
CA PRO A 66 6.00 11.64 -3.44
C PRO A 66 6.94 10.44 -3.40
N CYS A 67 6.55 9.36 -2.70
CA CYS A 67 7.32 8.12 -2.63
C CYS A 67 7.10 7.17 -3.83
N LEU A 68 6.24 7.53 -4.81
CA LEU A 68 6.03 6.74 -6.03
C LEU A 68 7.11 7.04 -7.09
N SER A 69 8.35 6.67 -6.79
CA SER A 69 9.45 6.68 -7.76
C SER A 69 9.13 5.75 -8.95
N PRO A 70 9.75 5.95 -10.13
CA PRO A 70 9.52 5.14 -11.33
C PRO A 70 9.43 3.62 -11.12
N PRO A 71 10.31 2.96 -10.34
CA PRO A 71 10.21 1.51 -10.13
C PRO A 71 8.90 1.08 -9.45
N PHE A 72 8.29 1.92 -8.62
CA PHE A 72 7.06 1.58 -7.91
C PHE A 72 5.80 1.92 -8.71
N GLN A 73 5.88 2.85 -9.65
CA GLN A 73 4.75 3.21 -10.52
C GLN A 73 4.26 2.01 -11.35
N VAL A 74 5.17 1.17 -11.83
CA VAL A 74 4.85 -0.02 -12.63
C VAL A 74 4.00 -1.04 -11.85
N SER A 75 4.22 -1.14 -10.54
CA SER A 75 3.48 -2.08 -9.68
C SER A 75 2.24 -1.47 -9.04
N TYR A 76 2.05 -0.16 -9.17
CA TYR A 76 0.91 0.52 -8.60
C TYR A 76 -0.36 0.15 -9.40
N PRO A 77 -1.45 -0.30 -8.75
CA PRO A 77 -2.65 -0.71 -9.45
C PRO A 77 -3.28 0.48 -10.20
N SER A 78 -3.51 0.29 -11.49
CA SER A 78 -4.30 1.21 -12.29
C SER A 78 -5.77 1.10 -11.86
N SER A 79 -6.39 2.22 -11.46
CA SER A 79 -7.84 2.49 -11.58
C SER A 79 -8.76 1.29 -11.42
#